data_AF-A0A679IEX3-F1
#
_entry.id   AF-A0A679IEX3-F1
#
_cell.length_a   1.000
_cell.length_b   1.000
_cell.length_c   1.000
_cell.angle_alpha   90.00
_cell.angle_beta   90.00
_cell.angle_gamma   90.00
#
_symmetry.space_group_name_H-M   'P 1'
#
loop_
_entity.id
_entity.type
_entity.pdbx_description
1 polymer ?
#
loop_
_entity_poly.entity_id
_entity_poly.type
_entity_poly.pdbx_seq_one_letter_code
_entity_poly.pdbx_strand_id
1 'polypeptide(L)' 'MIEHDNIIDVLKYLFELSDAKNITIDGKVATVEDLQESYKEALVNLADLLGVSELYLK' A
#
# COMPACT_ATOMS: atom_id res chain seq x y z
N MET A 1 -3.67 -8.61 -2.41
CA MET A 1 -3.90 -7.39 -3.20
C MET A 1 -5.28 -6.84 -2.92
N ILE A 2 -5.37 -5.83 -2.05
CA ILE A 2 -6.55 -4.96 -1.97
C ILE A 2 -6.33 -3.92 -3.06
N GLU A 3 -6.93 -4.16 -4.22
CA GLU A 3 -6.91 -3.20 -5.30
C GLU A 3 -8.01 -2.17 -5.04
N HIS A 4 -7.65 -0.89 -5.09
CA HIS A 4 -8.61 0.19 -4.99
C HIS A 4 -8.84 0.79 -6.39
N ASP A 5 -10.08 1.14 -6.69
CA ASP A 5 -10.47 1.67 -8.00
C ASP A 5 -10.35 3.21 -8.08
N ASN A 6 -9.94 3.85 -6.98
CA ASN A 6 -9.98 5.30 -6.81
C ASN A 6 -8.78 5.81 -5.99
N ILE A 7 -8.15 6.88 -6.50
CA ILE A 7 -6.98 7.54 -5.92
C ILE A 7 -7.23 7.90 -4.45
N ILE A 8 -8.41 8.43 -4.12
CA ILE A 8 -8.71 8.86 -2.75
C ILE A 8 -8.69 7.69 -1.77
N ASP A 9 -9.13 6.51 -2.19
CA ASP A 9 -9.21 5.36 -1.30
C ASP A 9 -7.82 4.73 -1.10
N VAL A 10 -6.97 4.72 -2.13
CA VAL A 10 -5.55 4.34 -1.99
C VAL A 10 -4.82 5.28 -1.04
N LEU A 11 -5.04 6.60 -1.18
CA LEU A 11 -4.38 7.58 -0.31
C LEU A 11 -4.81 7.43 1.14
N LYS A 12 -6.10 7.20 1.41
CA LYS A 12 -6.58 6.90 2.77
C LYS A 12 -5.90 5.65 3.33
N TYR A 13 -5.82 4.58 2.54
CA TYR A 13 -5.15 3.36 2.96
C TYR A 13 -3.66 3.58 3.28
N LEU A 14 -2.95 4.35 2.45
CA LEU A 14 -1.56 4.74 2.72
C LEU A 14 -1.41 5.54 4.03
N PHE A 15 -2.33 6.46 4.33
CA PHE A 15 -2.33 7.17 5.60
C PHE A 15 -2.59 6.24 6.79
N GLU A 16 -3.55 5.31 6.67
CA GLU A 16 -3.82 4.30 7.69
C GLU A 16 -2.59 3.42 7.97
N LEU A 17 -1.88 2.99 6.92
CA LEU A 17 -0.61 2.26 7.06
C LEU A 17 0.48 3.10 7.74
N SER A 18 0.46 4.43 7.60
CA SER A 18 1.46 5.33 8.20
C SER A 18 1.26 5.55 9.70
N ASP A 19 -0.01 5.53 10.13
CA ASP A 19 -0.38 5.71 11.52
C ASP A 19 -0.45 4.39 12.31
N ALA A 20 -0.34 3.25 11.63
CA ALA A 20 -0.49 1.95 12.24
C ALA A 20 0.66 1.62 13.20
N LYS A 21 0.36 1.57 14.50
CA LYS A 21 1.35 1.30 15.57
C LYS A 21 1.59 -0.19 15.83
N ASN A 22 0.62 -1.05 15.51
CA ASN A 22 0.70 -2.50 15.65
C ASN A 22 -0.14 -3.13 14.54
N ILE A 23 0.48 -3.46 13.41
CA ILE A 23 -0.19 -4.16 12.33
C ILE A 23 -0.14 -5.65 12.66
N THR A 24 -1.27 -6.33 12.53
CA THR A 24 -1.35 -7.79 12.65
C THR A 24 -1.71 -8.35 11.29
N ILE A 25 -0.84 -9.18 10.71
CA ILE A 25 -1.08 -9.86 9.42
C ILE A 25 -1.11 -11.35 9.72
N ASP A 26 -2.16 -12.04 9.27
CA ASP A 26 -2.37 -13.48 9.49
C ASP A 26 -2.26 -13.91 10.96
N GLY A 27 -2.72 -13.06 11.88
CA GLY A 27 -2.69 -13.32 13.32
C GLY A 27 -1.32 -13.20 13.98
N LYS A 28 -0.30 -12.74 13.25
CA LYS A 28 1.04 -12.43 13.76
C LYS A 28 1.30 -10.93 13.73
N VAL A 29 2.14 -10.46 14.65
CA VAL A 29 2.67 -9.09 14.57
C VAL A 29 3.41 -8.96 13.25
N ALA A 30 2.94 -8.02 12.42
CA ALA A 30 3.55 -7.74 11.14
C ALA A 30 5.00 -7.30 11.33
N THR A 31 5.87 -7.82 10.48
CA THR A 31 7.25 -7.36 10.39
C THR A 31 7.32 -6.03 9.64
N VAL A 32 8.51 -5.41 9.69
CA VAL A 32 8.78 -4.22 8.85
C VAL A 32 8.68 -4.58 7.36
N GLU A 33 9.05 -5.79 6.98
CA GLU A 33 9.02 -6.28 5.60
C GLU A 33 7.57 -6.39 5.08
N ASP A 34 6.66 -6.93 5.90
CA ASP A 34 5.24 -7.02 5.54
C ASP A 34 4.60 -5.64 5.36
N LEU A 35 5.00 -4.67 6.18
CA LEU A 35 4.55 -3.28 6.06
C LEU A 35 5.11 -2.64 4.77
N GLN A 36 6.39 -2.85 4.47
CA GLN A 36 7.00 -2.35 3.23
C GLN A 36 6.33 -2.94 1.99
N GLU A 37 5.96 -4.22 2.02
CA GLU A 37 5.21 -4.87 0.94
C GLU A 37 3.83 -4.22 0.77
N SER A 38 3.08 -4.03 1.86
CA SER A 38 1.78 -3.36 1.84
C SER A 38 1.85 -1.95 1.26
N TYR A 39 2.88 -1.18 1.65
CA TYR A 39 3.14 0.14 1.07
C TYR A 39 3.44 0.07 -0.41
N LYS A 40 4.30 -0.88 -0.82
CA LYS A 40 4.70 -1.04 -2.21
C LYS A 40 3.51 -1.40 -3.09
N GLU A 41 2.65 -2.30 -2.65
CA GLU A 41 1.41 -2.65 -3.35
C GLU A 41 0.49 -1.43 -3.53
N ALA A 42 0.26 -0.66 -2.46
CA ALA A 42 -0.56 0.54 -2.53
C ALA A 42 0.04 1.63 -3.43
N LEU A 43 1.37 1.79 -3.42
CA LEU A 43 2.06 2.74 -4.31
C LEU A 43 2.02 2.32 -5.78
N VAL A 44 2.08 1.01 -6.08
CA VAL A 44 1.89 0.49 -7.44
C VAL A 44 0.48 0.79 -7.94
N ASN A 45 -0.55 0.46 -7.13
CA ASN A 45 -1.94 0.77 -7.48
C ASN A 45 -2.13 2.28 -7.70
N LEU A 46 -1.57 3.13 -6.82
CA LEU A 46 -1.63 4.58 -6.99
C LEU A 46 -0.96 5.04 -8.29
N ALA A 47 0.21 4.48 -8.63
CA ALA A 47 0.91 4.80 -9.86
C ALA A 47 0.09 4.42 -11.09
N ASP A 48 -0.60 3.27 -11.08
CA ASP A 48 -1.47 2.85 -12.17
C ASP A 48 -2.68 3.76 -12.33
N LEU A 49 -3.34 4.13 -11.24
CA LEU A 49 -4.47 5.06 -11.27
C LEU A 49 -4.07 6.47 -11.75
N LEU A 50 -2.84 6.88 -11.47
CA LEU A 50 -2.27 8.15 -11.93
C LEU A 50 -1.70 8.06 -13.36
N GLY A 51 -1.59 6.87 -13.95
CA GLY A 51 -0.98 6.65 -15.26
C GLY A 51 0.53 6.88 -15.30
N VAL A 52 1.22 6.67 -14.17
CA VAL A 52 2.68 6.86 -14.00
C VAL A 52 3.41 5.55 -13.68
N SER A 53 3.00 4.45 -14.32
CA SER A 53 3.54 3.10 -14.07
C SER A 53 5.05 2.97 -14.34
N GLU A 54 5.67 3.92 -15.04
CA GLU A 54 7.12 4.01 -15.22
C GLU A 54 7.90 4.08 -13.91
N LEU A 55 7.27 4.47 -12.81
CA LEU A 55 7.91 4.54 -11.49
C LEU A 55 8.37 3.18 -10.98
N TYR A 56 7.72 2.08 -11.42
CA TYR A 56 8.01 0.74 -10.92
C TYR A 56 8.30 -0.30 -12.03
N LEU A 57 7.95 -0.02 -13.29
CA LEU A 57 8.18 -0.91 -14.45
C LEU A 57 9.60 -0.82 -15.05
N LYS A 58 10.65 -0.72 -14.21
CA LYS A 58 12.04 -0.62 -14.69
C LYS A 58 12.49 -1.78 -15.57
#